data_AF-A0A973TVI6-F1
#
_entry.id   AF-A0A973TVI6-F1
#
_cell.length_a   1.000
_cell.length_b   1.000
_cell.length_c   1.000
_cell.angle_alpha   90.00
_cell.angle_beta   90.00
_cell.angle_gamma   90.00
#
_symmetry.space_group_name_H-M   'P 1'
#
loop_
_entity.id
_entity.type
_entity.pdbx_description
1 polymer ?
#
loop_
_entity_poly.entity_id
_entity_poly.type
_entity_poly.pdbx_seq_one_letter_code
_entity_poly.pdbx_strand_id
1 'polypeptide(L)'
;MDLQRPTQSALVAELTRQEDRMTTRARPGRPALVVGIILALVLPLLSTAPSRAASATSLSVNLASPRGPSTGVGEGFLYGISEDGSRPADQFLQPLGINAFRGGGWFSGGWIRDGYQNGSATRADVDSIVAQAKRLTRPPYHAQYQVLVSDIYGANGGQPSNTRYPCDNGDCSNWISFVDSTVGALQASGLTFSYDIWNEPDISAFWT
;
A
#
# COMPACT_ATOMS: atom_id res chain seq x y z
N MET A 1 -50.15 18.90 -10.56
CA MET A 1 -49.85 17.73 -9.73
C MET A 1 -49.17 18.26 -8.47
N ASP A 2 -49.91 19.00 -7.64
CA ASP A 2 -50.75 18.48 -6.53
C ASP A 2 -49.97 17.48 -5.66
N LEU A 3 -49.78 17.67 -4.34
CA LEU A 3 -50.29 18.66 -3.39
C LEU A 3 -49.38 18.64 -2.14
N GLN A 4 -49.38 19.77 -1.44
CA GLN A 4 -48.74 20.11 -0.16
C GLN A 4 -48.60 19.01 0.94
N ARG A 5 -47.43 19.04 1.59
CA ARG A 5 -47.15 18.71 3.03
C ARG A 5 -48.10 19.47 3.98
N PRO A 6 -48.42 19.04 5.22
CA PRO A 6 -47.39 18.89 6.26
C PRO A 6 -47.63 17.88 7.42
N THR A 7 -46.53 17.69 8.16
CA THR A 7 -46.38 17.12 9.50
C THR A 7 -47.04 17.97 10.59
N GLN A 8 -47.62 17.33 11.62
CA GLN A 8 -47.26 17.45 13.06
C GLN A 8 -48.41 16.95 13.97
N SER A 9 -48.10 15.90 14.73
CA SER A 9 -48.46 15.63 16.13
C SER A 9 -49.53 16.53 16.80
N ALA A 10 -50.69 15.96 17.17
CA ALA A 10 -51.46 16.35 18.37
C ALA A 10 -52.71 15.47 18.60
N LEU A 11 -52.98 15.16 19.87
CA LEU A 11 -54.22 14.66 20.49
C LEU A 11 -54.65 13.21 20.13
N VAL A 12 -54.49 12.19 20.99
CA VAL A 12 -55.08 11.95 22.34
C VAL A 12 -56.61 11.79 22.34
N ALA A 13 -57.04 10.71 23.01
CA ALA A 13 -58.40 10.31 23.44
C ALA A 13 -59.24 9.57 22.38
N GLU A 14 -59.36 8.23 22.39
CA GLU A 14 -59.94 7.32 23.42
C GLU A 14 -61.49 7.26 23.36
N LEU A 15 -62.02 6.05 23.66
CA LEU A 15 -63.43 5.61 23.71
C LEU A 15 -63.89 4.95 22.39
N THR A 16 -64.28 3.68 22.31
CA THR A 16 -65.15 2.86 23.18
C THR A 16 -65.06 1.41 22.64
N ARG A 17 -64.84 0.36 23.46
CA ARG A 17 -65.82 -0.48 24.19
C ARG A 17 -65.78 -1.94 23.65
N GLN A 18 -65.59 -2.87 24.59
CA GLN A 18 -65.55 -4.33 24.46
C GLN A 18 -66.86 -4.97 23.97
N GLU A 19 -66.74 -6.17 23.38
CA GLU A 19 -67.52 -7.43 23.58
C GLU A 19 -67.22 -8.35 22.36
N ASP A 20 -67.26 -9.69 22.34
CA ASP A 20 -67.27 -10.80 23.30
C ASP A 20 -66.97 -12.09 22.46
N ARG A 21 -66.53 -13.17 23.12
CA ARG A 21 -66.41 -14.61 22.75
C ARG A 21 -66.82 -15.10 21.34
N MET A 22 -66.05 -16.03 20.76
CA MET A 22 -66.18 -17.50 20.94
C MET A 22 -65.21 -18.32 20.04
N THR A 23 -64.95 -19.54 20.47
CA THR A 23 -63.88 -20.53 20.16
C THR A 23 -63.89 -21.24 18.79
N THR A 24 -62.73 -21.72 18.35
CA THR A 24 -62.61 -23.05 17.68
C THR A 24 -61.23 -23.69 17.90
N ARG A 25 -61.23 -24.96 18.36
CA ARG A 25 -60.05 -25.82 18.63
C ARG A 25 -59.50 -26.44 17.33
N ALA A 26 -58.18 -26.49 17.17
CA ALA A 26 -57.49 -27.38 16.23
C ALA A 26 -56.63 -28.42 16.98
N ARG A 27 -56.69 -29.69 16.56
CA ARG A 27 -55.96 -30.85 17.14
C ARG A 27 -54.49 -30.91 16.68
N PRO A 28 -53.57 -31.54 17.45
CA PRO A 28 -52.14 -31.54 17.17
C PRO A 28 -51.72 -32.69 16.24
N GLY A 29 -50.98 -32.38 15.18
CA GLY A 29 -50.48 -33.37 14.22
C GLY A 29 -48.98 -33.24 13.97
N ARG A 30 -48.16 -33.98 14.75
CA ARG A 30 -46.84 -34.56 14.38
C ARG A 30 -45.80 -33.73 13.57
N PRO A 31 -45.36 -32.51 13.96
CA PRO A 31 -44.12 -31.94 13.40
C PRO A 31 -42.88 -32.16 14.29
N ALA A 32 -43.07 -32.58 15.55
CA ALA A 32 -41.98 -32.58 16.55
C ALA A 32 -40.88 -33.63 16.32
N LEU A 33 -41.19 -34.76 15.67
CA LEU A 33 -40.24 -35.86 15.51
C LEU A 33 -39.17 -35.58 14.42
N VAL A 34 -39.54 -34.83 13.37
CA VAL A 34 -38.64 -34.51 12.26
C VAL A 34 -37.63 -33.42 12.66
N VAL A 35 -38.06 -32.46 13.49
CA VAL A 35 -37.18 -31.42 14.04
C VAL A 35 -36.10 -32.02 14.95
N GLY A 36 -36.44 -33.04 15.75
CA GLY A 36 -35.48 -33.70 16.65
C GLY A 36 -34.36 -34.45 15.92
N ILE A 37 -34.66 -35.08 14.77
CA ILE A 37 -33.68 -35.83 13.98
C ILE A 37 -32.74 -34.88 13.24
N ILE A 38 -33.25 -33.77 12.69
CA ILE A 38 -32.40 -32.75 12.05
C ILE A 38 -31.47 -32.10 13.09
N LEU A 39 -31.96 -31.82 14.30
CA LEU A 39 -31.13 -31.24 15.35
C LEU A 39 -30.01 -32.22 15.80
N ALA A 40 -30.30 -33.51 15.92
CA ALA A 40 -29.33 -34.53 16.34
C ALA A 40 -28.20 -34.77 15.32
N LEU A 41 -28.46 -34.60 14.01
CA LEU A 41 -27.44 -34.72 12.96
C LEU A 41 -26.57 -33.45 12.78
N VAL A 42 -27.06 -32.28 13.20
CA VAL A 42 -26.30 -31.01 13.08
C VAL A 42 -25.37 -30.77 14.27
N LEU A 43 -25.67 -31.33 15.45
CA LEU A 43 -24.82 -31.18 16.65
C LEU A 43 -23.35 -31.63 16.49
N PRO A 44 -23.01 -32.74 15.82
CA PRO A 44 -21.60 -33.12 15.66
C PRO A 44 -20.84 -32.28 14.61
N LEU A 45 -21.54 -31.58 13.71
CA LEU A 45 -20.95 -30.62 12.76
C LEU A 45 -20.58 -29.28 13.40
N LEU A 46 -21.04 -29.04 14.63
CA LEU A 46 -20.65 -27.90 15.48
C LEU A 46 -19.45 -28.21 16.38
N SER A 47 -18.87 -29.41 16.28
CA SER A 47 -17.61 -29.74 16.93
C SER A 47 -16.49 -28.93 16.27
N THR A 48 -16.17 -27.78 16.84
CA THR A 48 -14.94 -27.06 16.54
C THR A 48 -13.79 -28.01 16.87
N ALA A 49 -13.04 -28.43 15.85
CA ALA A 49 -11.81 -29.18 16.06
C ALA A 49 -10.99 -28.41 17.12
N PRO A 50 -10.45 -29.08 18.15
CA PRO A 50 -9.69 -28.39 19.18
C PRO A 50 -8.53 -27.66 18.50
N SER A 51 -8.56 -26.33 18.54
CA SER A 51 -7.47 -25.50 18.06
C SER A 51 -6.21 -25.91 18.82
N ARG A 52 -5.26 -26.57 18.14
CA ARG A 52 -3.93 -26.76 18.70
C ARG A 52 -3.28 -25.39 18.74
N ALA A 53 -3.08 -24.86 19.94
CA ALA A 53 -2.17 -23.73 20.11
C ALA A 53 -0.83 -24.12 19.47
N ALA A 54 -0.27 -23.25 18.63
CA ALA A 54 1.09 -23.42 18.13
C ALA A 54 2.01 -23.69 19.34
N SER A 55 3.02 -24.55 19.17
CA SER A 55 4.05 -24.77 20.20
C SER A 55 4.44 -23.43 20.80
N ALA A 56 4.34 -23.29 22.12
CA ALA A 56 4.45 -22.01 22.80
C ALA A 56 5.87 -21.46 22.64
N THR A 57 6.10 -20.66 21.60
CA THR A 57 7.28 -19.83 21.47
C THR A 57 7.20 -18.78 22.58
N SER A 58 8.14 -18.82 23.52
CA SER A 58 8.22 -17.82 24.58
C SER A 58 9.12 -16.66 24.12
N LEU A 59 8.65 -15.43 24.33
CA LEU A 59 9.40 -14.19 24.13
C LEU A 59 9.55 -13.53 25.50
N SER A 60 10.77 -13.17 25.88
CA SER A 60 11.06 -12.47 27.13
C SER A 60 11.64 -11.09 26.83
N VAL A 61 11.16 -10.08 27.55
CA VAL A 61 11.63 -8.70 27.43
C VAL A 61 12.06 -8.22 28.81
N ASN A 62 13.30 -7.74 28.93
CA ASN A 62 13.81 -7.13 30.15
C ASN A 62 13.68 -5.61 30.09
N LEU A 63 12.64 -5.07 30.72
CA LEU A 63 12.37 -3.61 30.74
C LEU A 63 13.39 -2.82 31.58
N ALA A 64 14.19 -3.48 32.43
CA ALA A 64 15.25 -2.85 33.22
C ALA A 64 16.59 -2.75 32.47
N SER A 65 16.69 -3.29 31.24
CA SER A 65 17.91 -3.30 30.43
C SER A 65 17.74 -2.51 29.13
N PRO A 66 17.79 -1.16 29.17
CA PRO A 66 17.68 -0.34 27.96
C PRO A 66 18.83 -0.62 26.97
N ARG A 67 18.53 -0.54 25.66
CA ARG A 67 19.49 -0.79 24.56
C ARG A 67 19.85 0.47 23.75
N GLY A 68 19.40 1.64 24.20
CA GLY A 68 19.47 2.90 23.47
C GLY A 68 18.10 3.36 22.94
N PRO A 69 18.01 4.58 22.39
CA PRO A 69 16.78 5.08 21.80
C PRO A 69 16.41 4.30 20.53
N SER A 70 15.12 4.12 20.26
CA SER A 70 14.66 3.68 18.95
C SER A 70 14.86 4.80 17.94
N THR A 71 15.54 4.51 16.84
CA THR A 71 15.81 5.46 15.75
C THR A 71 15.06 5.13 14.47
N GLY A 72 14.08 4.20 14.53
CA GLY A 72 13.20 3.89 13.41
C GLY A 72 13.91 3.36 12.16
N VAL A 73 14.99 2.57 12.33
CA VAL A 73 15.81 2.05 11.21
C VAL A 73 15.05 1.15 10.22
N GLY A 74 13.90 0.61 10.63
CA GLY A 74 13.01 -0.18 9.77
C GLY A 74 11.85 0.61 9.18
N GLU A 75 11.76 1.91 9.44
CA GLU A 75 10.64 2.76 9.00
C GLU A 75 10.94 3.32 7.61
N GLY A 76 10.86 2.46 6.60
CA GLY A 76 11.03 2.86 5.22
C GLY A 76 10.51 1.82 4.24
N PHE A 77 10.37 2.22 3.00
CA PHE A 77 9.85 1.35 1.95
C PHE A 77 10.34 1.76 0.56
N LEU A 78 10.24 0.80 -0.35
CA LEU A 78 10.54 0.93 -1.77
C LEU A 78 9.23 1.15 -2.54
N TYR A 79 9.17 2.22 -3.35
CA TYR A 79 7.97 2.64 -4.10
C TYR A 79 6.73 2.87 -3.23
N GLY A 80 5.52 2.89 -3.81
CA GLY A 80 4.27 3.06 -3.06
C GLY A 80 3.83 4.52 -2.87
N ILE A 81 4.52 5.46 -3.50
CA ILE A 81 4.11 6.86 -3.66
C ILE A 81 3.78 7.10 -5.14
N SER A 82 2.70 7.82 -5.43
CA SER A 82 2.34 8.15 -6.82
C SER A 82 3.42 9.01 -7.50
N GLU A 83 3.41 9.02 -8.82
CA GLU A 83 4.37 9.77 -9.64
C GLU A 83 4.39 11.27 -9.28
N ASP A 84 3.21 11.87 -9.10
CA ASP A 84 3.05 13.26 -8.68
C ASP A 84 3.31 13.51 -7.17
N GLY A 85 3.68 12.46 -6.43
CA GLY A 85 3.89 12.51 -4.99
C GLY A 85 2.61 12.66 -4.15
N SER A 86 1.40 12.75 -4.73
CA SER A 86 0.19 13.14 -3.99
C SER A 86 -0.48 12.00 -3.21
N ARG A 87 -0.20 10.73 -3.57
CA ARG A 87 -0.80 9.53 -2.97
C ARG A 87 0.26 8.66 -2.30
N PRO A 88 -0.08 7.96 -1.21
CA PRO A 88 -1.38 7.91 -0.54
C PRO A 88 -1.71 9.21 0.22
N ALA A 89 -2.93 9.35 0.74
CA ALA A 89 -3.29 10.49 1.59
C ALA A 89 -2.49 10.49 2.90
N ASP A 90 -2.21 11.68 3.47
CA ASP A 90 -1.36 11.84 4.65
C ASP A 90 -1.78 11.01 5.86
N GLN A 91 -3.09 10.79 6.07
CA GLN A 91 -3.60 9.96 7.16
C GLN A 91 -3.11 8.49 7.12
N PHE A 92 -2.65 8.01 5.96
CA PHE A 92 -2.09 6.67 5.80
C PHE A 92 -0.56 6.67 5.85
N LEU A 93 0.10 7.83 5.75
CA LEU A 93 1.54 7.94 5.64
C LEU A 93 2.18 8.56 6.88
N GLN A 94 1.61 9.64 7.43
CA GLN A 94 2.15 10.31 8.62
C GLN A 94 2.28 9.39 9.84
N PRO A 95 1.31 8.50 10.15
CA PRO A 95 1.44 7.62 11.32
C PRO A 95 2.60 6.63 11.23
N LEU A 96 3.14 6.38 10.03
CA LEU A 96 4.27 5.48 9.83
C LEU A 96 5.60 6.10 10.27
N GLY A 97 5.67 7.42 10.43
CA GLY A 97 6.88 8.11 10.90
C GLY A 97 8.11 7.88 10.01
N ILE A 98 7.91 7.67 8.70
CA ILE A 98 8.97 7.17 7.82
C ILE A 98 10.28 7.98 7.88
N ASN A 99 11.39 7.25 7.92
CA ASN A 99 12.75 7.80 7.96
C ASN A 99 13.49 7.60 6.64
N ALA A 100 13.08 6.64 5.80
CA ALA A 100 13.69 6.39 4.50
C ALA A 100 12.66 6.04 3.43
N PHE A 101 12.91 6.49 2.21
CA PHE A 101 12.15 6.13 1.02
C PHE A 101 13.11 5.80 -0.11
N ARG A 102 12.85 4.72 -0.85
CA ARG A 102 13.64 4.33 -2.02
C ARG A 102 12.75 4.33 -3.28
N GLY A 103 13.21 4.96 -4.36
CA GLY A 103 12.48 5.02 -5.62
C GLY A 103 13.29 5.65 -6.75
N GLY A 104 12.92 5.39 -8.00
CA GLY A 104 13.68 5.91 -9.15
C GLY A 104 12.92 6.00 -10.47
N GLY A 105 11.59 5.92 -10.46
CA GLY A 105 10.79 6.12 -11.69
C GLY A 105 10.66 4.88 -12.59
N TRP A 106 10.71 3.66 -12.06
CA TRP A 106 10.50 2.41 -12.81
C TRP A 106 9.48 2.45 -13.98
N PHE A 107 8.38 3.19 -13.82
CA PHE A 107 7.19 3.18 -14.68
C PHE A 107 7.41 3.70 -16.11
N SER A 108 8.36 4.61 -16.34
CA SER A 108 8.46 5.26 -17.65
C SER A 108 9.30 4.45 -18.65
N GLY A 109 10.20 3.59 -18.18
CA GLY A 109 11.22 2.92 -19.01
C GLY A 109 12.50 3.73 -19.23
N GLY A 110 12.55 4.97 -18.72
CA GLY A 110 13.77 5.74 -18.52
C GLY A 110 14.64 5.98 -19.77
N TRP A 111 15.95 6.11 -19.51
CA TRP A 111 16.99 6.42 -20.48
C TRP A 111 17.04 5.42 -21.65
N ILE A 112 16.89 4.13 -21.37
CA ILE A 112 16.83 3.07 -22.39
C ILE A 112 15.66 3.30 -23.33
N ARG A 113 14.45 3.59 -22.82
CA ARG A 113 13.27 3.84 -23.66
C ARG A 113 13.43 5.06 -24.54
N ASP A 114 14.11 6.09 -24.05
CA ASP A 114 14.38 7.32 -24.80
C ASP A 114 15.53 7.16 -25.83
N GLY A 115 16.04 5.94 -26.04
CA GLY A 115 17.13 5.70 -26.98
C GLY A 115 18.44 6.32 -26.53
N TYR A 116 18.70 6.29 -25.23
CA TYR A 116 19.92 6.82 -24.60
C TYR A 116 20.05 8.34 -24.70
N GLN A 117 18.94 9.05 -24.53
CA GLN A 117 18.86 10.50 -24.56
C GLN A 117 17.97 11.01 -23.44
N ASN A 118 18.11 12.29 -23.10
CA ASN A 118 17.23 12.95 -22.13
C ASN A 118 15.86 13.24 -22.78
N GLY A 119 15.05 12.20 -22.95
CA GLY A 119 13.75 12.23 -23.58
C GLY A 119 12.61 12.35 -22.58
N SER A 120 11.40 11.98 -23.01
CA SER A 120 10.19 12.12 -22.18
C SER A 120 10.13 11.12 -21.03
N ALA A 121 10.64 9.90 -21.21
CA ALA A 121 10.58 8.88 -20.17
C ALA A 121 11.54 9.24 -19.02
N THR A 122 12.80 9.52 -19.35
CA THR A 122 13.82 10.00 -18.41
C THR A 122 13.36 11.22 -17.63
N ARG A 123 12.76 12.21 -18.32
CA ARG A 123 12.23 13.40 -17.65
C ARG A 123 11.06 13.07 -16.72
N ALA A 124 10.17 12.16 -17.10
CA ALA A 124 9.07 11.73 -16.23
C ALA A 124 9.58 11.09 -14.93
N ASP A 125 10.67 10.32 -14.99
CA ASP A 125 11.28 9.72 -13.80
C ASP A 125 11.90 10.77 -12.89
N VAL A 126 12.67 11.70 -13.46
CA VAL A 126 13.27 12.82 -12.73
C VAL A 126 12.19 13.69 -12.09
N ASP A 127 11.13 14.04 -12.83
CA ASP A 127 10.02 14.85 -12.34
C ASP A 127 9.28 14.14 -11.20
N SER A 128 9.06 12.83 -11.33
CA SER A 128 8.44 11.99 -10.29
C SER A 128 9.29 11.96 -9.02
N ILE A 129 10.59 11.72 -9.14
CA ILE A 129 11.53 11.74 -8.00
C ILE A 129 11.49 13.10 -7.30
N VAL A 130 11.53 14.20 -8.06
CA VAL A 130 11.48 15.55 -7.49
C VAL A 130 10.15 15.81 -6.78
N ALA A 131 9.02 15.40 -7.35
CA ALA A 131 7.70 15.57 -6.74
C ALA A 131 7.58 14.78 -5.43
N GLN A 132 7.98 13.52 -5.44
CA GLN A 132 7.98 12.67 -4.25
C GLN A 132 8.94 13.21 -3.18
N ALA A 133 10.17 13.59 -3.55
CA ALA A 133 11.14 14.11 -2.60
C ALA A 133 10.71 15.46 -1.99
N LYS A 134 10.07 16.36 -2.75
CA LYS A 134 9.48 17.59 -2.20
C LYS A 134 8.50 17.31 -1.06
N ARG A 135 7.71 16.23 -1.17
CA ARG A 135 6.78 15.81 -0.12
C ARG A 135 7.49 15.15 1.05
N LEU A 136 8.34 14.15 0.77
CA LEU A 136 8.82 13.22 1.80
C LEU A 136 10.02 13.73 2.61
N THR A 137 10.81 14.66 2.06
CA THR A 137 12.05 15.14 2.69
C THR A 137 11.88 16.41 3.52
N ARG A 138 10.64 16.90 3.66
CA ARG A 138 10.31 18.21 4.25
C ARG A 138 9.12 18.10 5.21
N PRO A 139 9.00 19.01 6.20
CA PRO A 139 7.87 18.99 7.12
C PRO A 139 6.52 18.89 6.41
N PRO A 140 5.58 18.04 6.89
CA PRO A 140 5.63 17.31 8.15
C PRO A 140 6.45 16.00 8.12
N TYR A 141 7.05 15.64 6.99
CA TYR A 141 7.92 14.48 6.83
C TYR A 141 9.41 14.85 6.98
N HIS A 142 10.27 13.84 6.96
CA HIS A 142 11.72 14.01 7.15
C HIS A 142 12.53 12.85 6.57
N ALA A 143 11.95 12.06 5.67
CA ALA A 143 12.60 10.87 5.15
C ALA A 143 13.85 11.22 4.33
N GLN A 144 14.88 10.38 4.42
CA GLN A 144 15.93 10.34 3.40
C GLN A 144 15.35 9.76 2.11
N TYR A 145 15.57 10.43 0.98
CA TYR A 145 15.21 9.90 -0.33
C TYR A 145 16.41 9.21 -0.98
N GLN A 146 16.28 7.91 -1.23
CA GLN A 146 17.25 7.07 -1.91
C GLN A 146 16.83 6.89 -3.38
N VAL A 147 17.57 7.52 -4.28
CA VAL A 147 17.32 7.47 -5.72
C VAL A 147 17.90 6.18 -6.27
N LEU A 148 17.03 5.32 -6.79
CA LEU A 148 17.38 4.16 -7.60
C LEU A 148 17.81 4.61 -8.99
N VAL A 149 19.12 4.70 -9.23
CA VAL A 149 19.64 5.22 -10.50
C VAL A 149 19.38 4.24 -11.65
N SER A 150 19.39 2.93 -11.40
CA SER A 150 19.05 1.90 -12.40
C SER A 150 17.61 2.01 -12.92
N ASP A 151 16.67 2.50 -12.11
CA ASP A 151 15.29 2.70 -12.54
C ASP A 151 15.21 3.82 -13.59
N ILE A 152 15.85 4.96 -13.33
CA ILE A 152 15.91 6.09 -14.28
C ILE A 152 16.64 5.66 -15.56
N TYR A 153 17.62 4.75 -15.43
CA TYR A 153 18.29 4.16 -16.59
C TYR A 153 17.33 3.31 -17.44
N GLY A 154 16.30 2.73 -16.82
CA GLY A 154 15.36 1.80 -17.45
C GLY A 154 15.75 0.33 -17.30
N ALA A 155 16.72 0.01 -16.44
CA ALA A 155 17.16 -1.37 -16.18
C ALA A 155 16.29 -1.99 -15.08
N ASN A 156 15.08 -2.40 -15.43
CA ASN A 156 14.04 -2.88 -14.51
C ASN A 156 13.82 -4.40 -14.56
N GLY A 157 14.73 -5.15 -15.18
CA GLY A 157 14.63 -6.61 -15.33
C GLY A 157 13.83 -7.05 -16.56
N GLY A 158 13.37 -6.11 -17.39
CA GLY A 158 12.64 -6.34 -18.64
C GLY A 158 13.19 -5.55 -19.83
N GLN A 159 14.39 -4.98 -19.70
CA GLN A 159 15.05 -4.20 -20.74
C GLN A 159 15.43 -5.06 -21.96
N PRO A 160 15.56 -4.47 -23.17
CA PRO A 160 15.94 -5.20 -24.38
C PRO A 160 17.31 -5.89 -24.27
N SER A 161 17.51 -7.01 -24.97
CA SER A 161 18.79 -7.76 -24.92
C SER A 161 19.98 -7.04 -25.56
N ASN A 162 19.73 -5.99 -26.34
CA ASN A 162 20.76 -5.09 -26.85
C ASN A 162 20.95 -3.86 -25.96
N THR A 163 20.57 -3.95 -24.68
CA THR A 163 20.80 -2.88 -23.70
C THR A 163 22.29 -2.59 -23.60
N ARG A 164 22.65 -1.32 -23.70
CA ARG A 164 23.99 -0.84 -23.42
C ARG A 164 24.11 -0.73 -21.91
N TYR A 165 24.94 -1.56 -21.29
CA TYR A 165 25.16 -1.48 -19.84
C TYR A 165 26.22 -0.42 -19.47
N PRO A 166 26.20 0.09 -18.23
CA PRO A 166 27.16 1.09 -17.78
C PRO A 166 28.60 0.64 -18.01
N CYS A 167 29.38 1.47 -18.73
CA CYS A 167 30.79 1.22 -19.03
C CYS A 167 31.10 -0.12 -19.72
N ASP A 168 30.11 -0.74 -20.36
CA ASP A 168 30.32 -1.98 -21.09
C ASP A 168 31.34 -1.80 -22.23
N ASN A 169 32.17 -2.82 -22.45
CA ASN A 169 33.31 -2.79 -23.38
C ASN A 169 34.29 -1.62 -23.17
N GLY A 170 34.33 -1.04 -21.95
CA GLY A 170 35.21 0.07 -21.60
C GLY A 170 34.73 1.45 -22.04
N ASP A 171 33.52 1.57 -22.62
CA ASP A 171 32.96 2.86 -23.05
C ASP A 171 31.87 3.37 -22.09
N CYS A 172 32.29 4.26 -21.18
CA CYS A 172 31.42 4.92 -20.22
C CYS A 172 30.66 6.15 -20.75
N SER A 173 30.84 6.56 -22.01
CA SER A 173 30.30 7.85 -22.52
C SER A 173 28.80 8.01 -22.34
N ASN A 174 28.03 6.95 -22.63
CA ASN A 174 26.59 6.93 -22.42
C ASN A 174 26.21 7.05 -20.93
N TRP A 175 26.89 6.29 -20.06
CA TRP A 175 26.64 6.34 -18.63
C TRP A 175 26.93 7.71 -18.03
N ILE A 176 28.04 8.34 -18.44
CA ILE A 176 28.40 9.70 -18.03
C ILE A 176 27.32 10.69 -18.47
N SER A 177 26.92 10.63 -19.75
CA SER A 177 25.88 11.52 -20.29
C SER A 177 24.54 11.36 -19.56
N PHE A 178 24.19 10.13 -19.21
CA PHE A 178 23.02 9.81 -18.40
C PHE A 178 23.12 10.39 -16.99
N VAL A 179 24.23 10.17 -16.27
CA VAL A 179 24.45 10.70 -14.91
C VAL A 179 24.41 12.22 -14.93
N ASP A 180 25.12 12.87 -15.86
CA ASP A 180 25.15 14.33 -15.99
C ASP A 180 23.73 14.90 -16.24
N SER A 181 22.94 14.23 -17.08
CA SER A 181 21.58 14.66 -17.39
C SER A 181 20.61 14.47 -16.22
N THR A 182 20.69 13.35 -15.51
CA THR A 182 19.69 12.94 -14.52
C THR A 182 20.08 13.35 -13.12
N VAL A 183 21.24 12.93 -12.64
CA VAL A 183 21.78 13.35 -11.33
C VAL A 183 22.01 14.85 -11.32
N GLY A 184 22.49 15.43 -12.42
CA GLY A 184 22.61 16.89 -12.55
C GLY A 184 21.27 17.61 -12.42
N ALA A 185 20.20 17.12 -13.06
CA ALA A 185 18.86 17.69 -12.91
C ALA A 185 18.31 17.54 -11.48
N LEU A 186 18.54 16.38 -10.84
CA LEU A 186 18.14 16.14 -9.45
C LEU A 186 18.89 17.09 -8.50
N GLN A 187 20.20 17.26 -8.66
CA GLN A 187 20.98 18.23 -7.88
C GLN A 187 20.50 19.67 -8.09
N ALA A 188 20.18 20.04 -9.33
CA ALA A 188 19.64 21.37 -9.66
C ALA A 188 18.27 21.65 -9.03
N SER A 189 17.54 20.62 -8.59
CA SER A 189 16.27 20.80 -7.86
C SER A 189 16.43 21.40 -6.46
N GLY A 190 17.66 21.39 -5.91
CA GLY A 190 17.96 21.86 -4.56
C GLY A 190 17.48 20.93 -3.44
N LEU A 191 17.08 19.70 -3.77
CA LEU A 191 16.71 18.65 -2.82
C LEU A 191 17.93 17.80 -2.47
N THR A 192 17.90 17.15 -1.31
CA THR A 192 18.96 16.23 -0.87
C THR A 192 18.56 14.79 -1.18
N PHE A 193 19.47 14.07 -1.83
CA PHE A 193 19.29 12.68 -2.24
C PHE A 193 20.47 11.82 -1.80
N SER A 194 20.21 10.55 -1.53
CA SER A 194 21.21 9.48 -1.53
C SER A 194 21.08 8.72 -2.84
N TYR A 195 22.18 8.44 -3.54
CA TYR A 195 22.13 7.75 -4.83
C TYR A 195 22.51 6.29 -4.67
N ASP A 196 21.60 5.39 -5.06
CA ASP A 196 21.79 3.96 -5.15
C ASP A 196 22.02 3.60 -6.63
N ILE A 197 23.25 3.24 -6.97
CA ILE A 197 23.73 3.18 -8.35
C ILE A 197 22.98 2.10 -9.16
N TRP A 198 22.74 0.94 -8.55
CA TRP A 198 22.18 -0.20 -9.26
C TRP A 198 21.40 -1.12 -8.34
N ASN A 199 20.21 -1.55 -8.79
CA ASN A 199 19.43 -2.55 -8.10
C ASN A 199 19.93 -3.96 -8.40
N GLU A 200 20.21 -4.74 -7.34
CA GLU A 200 20.43 -6.20 -7.41
C GLU A 200 21.40 -6.63 -8.54
N PRO A 201 22.65 -6.11 -8.55
CA PRO A 201 23.61 -6.41 -9.60
C PRO A 201 24.02 -7.90 -9.66
N ASP A 202 23.70 -8.69 -8.66
CA ASP A 202 23.92 -10.13 -8.61
C ASP A 202 22.82 -10.96 -9.30
N ILE A 203 21.70 -10.35 -9.68
CA ILE A 203 20.58 -11.03 -10.32
C ILE A 203 20.63 -10.88 -11.85
N SER A 204 20.67 -12.00 -12.57
CA SER A 204 20.84 -12.03 -14.04
C SER A 204 19.75 -11.30 -14.83
N ALA A 205 18.54 -11.15 -14.27
CA ALA A 205 17.45 -10.42 -14.91
C ALA A 205 17.81 -8.96 -15.23
N PHE A 206 18.70 -8.34 -14.44
CA PHE A 206 19.16 -6.97 -14.66
C PHE A 206 20.33 -6.87 -15.66
N TRP A 207 20.68 -7.98 -16.33
CA TRP A 207 21.83 -8.10 -17.25
C TRP A 207 21.51 -8.88 -18.54
N THR A 208 20.23 -8.94 -18.94
CA THR A 208 19.74 -9.69 -20.11
C THR A 208 20.00 -9.02 -21.45
#